data_AF-A0A2S8RAV6-F1
#
_entry.id   AF-A0A2S8RAV6-F1
#
_cell.length_a   1.000
_cell.length_b   1.000
_cell.length_c   1.000
_cell.angle_alpha   90.00
_cell.angle_beta   90.00
_cell.angle_gamma   90.00
#
_symmetry.space_group_name_H-M   'P 1'
#
loop_
_entity.id
_entity.type
_entity.pdbx_description
1 polymer ?
#
loop_
_entity_poly.entity_id
_entity_poly.type
_entity_poly.pdbx_seq_one_letter_code
_entity_poly.pdbx_strand_id
1 'polypeptide(L)' 'METAKANKLMVEKYLTYLINALSNLKIDDKSKLKDLMPWSKSLPDNLKIPTK' A
#
# COMPACT_ATOMS: atom_id res chain seq x y z
N MET A 1 5.49 -4.73 -9.08
CA MET A 1 6.31 -3.55 -8.70
C MET A 1 5.95 -2.32 -9.55
N GLU A 2 5.74 -2.50 -10.85
CA GLU A 2 5.37 -1.43 -11.78
C GLU A 2 4.09 -0.68 -11.39
N THR A 3 3.08 -1.39 -10.86
CA THR A 3 1.82 -0.77 -10.40
C THR A 3 2.02 0.21 -9.23
N ALA A 4 2.90 -0.09 -8.27
CA ALA A 4 3.19 0.83 -7.17
C ALA A 4 3.91 2.09 -7.68
N LYS A 5 4.84 1.91 -8.62
CA LYS A 5 5.55 3.03 -9.28
C LYS A 5 4.58 3.90 -10.08
N ALA A 6 3.64 3.30 -10.81
CA ALA A 6 2.59 4.00 -11.55
C ALA A 6 1.66 4.83 -10.63
N ASN A 7 1.47 4.40 -9.38
CA ASN A 7 0.68 5.11 -8.36
C ASN A 7 1.51 6.06 -7.49
N LYS A 8 2.73 6.43 -7.93
CA LYS A 8 3.63 7.35 -7.22
C LYS A 8 3.98 6.90 -5.80
N LEU A 9 4.10 5.59 -5.58
CA LEU A 9 4.53 5.03 -4.30
C LEU A 9 6.03 4.71 -4.31
N MET A 10 6.67 4.89 -3.16
CA MET A 10 8.00 4.35 -2.89
C MET A 10 7.88 2.83 -2.77
N VAL A 11 8.33 2.10 -3.80
CA VAL A 11 8.09 0.66 -3.96
C VAL A 11 8.54 -0.14 -2.74
N GLU A 12 9.74 0.12 -2.22
CA GLU A 12 10.29 -0.60 -1.07
C GLU A 12 9.44 -0.38 0.20
N LYS A 13 9.15 0.88 0.54
CA LYS A 13 8.32 1.21 1.71
C LYS A 13 6.91 0.65 1.61
N TYR A 14 6.32 0.73 0.41
CA TYR A 14 4.99 0.18 0.16
C TYR A 14 4.98 -1.35 0.29
N LEU A 15 5.99 -2.06 -0.21
CA LEU A 15 6.08 -3.52 -0.07
C LEU A 15 6.23 -3.93 1.40
N THR A 16 7.09 -3.26 2.16
CA THR A 16 7.22 -3.50 3.60
C THR A 16 5.90 -3.27 4.34
N TYR A 17 5.22 -2.15 4.04
CA TYR A 17 3.90 -1.84 4.60
C TYR A 17 2.87 -2.92 4.25
N LEU A 18 2.80 -3.32 2.98
CA LEU A 18 1.84 -4.29 2.48
C LEU A 18 2.04 -5.65 3.15
N ILE A 19 3.28 -6.15 3.22
CA ILE A 19 3.57 -7.44 3.86
C ILE A 19 3.20 -7.40 5.35
N ASN A 20 3.56 -6.32 6.05
CA ASN A 20 3.18 -6.14 7.45
C ASN A 20 1.66 -6.09 7.63
N ALA A 21 0.95 -5.33 6.79
CA ALA A 21 -0.50 -5.20 6.87
C ALA A 21 -1.21 -6.53 6.57
N LEU A 22 -0.74 -7.29 5.58
CA LEU A 22 -1.27 -8.61 5.24
C LEU A 22 -1.02 -9.64 6.35
N SER A 23 0.15 -9.61 6.99
CA SER A 23 0.44 -10.51 8.12
C SER A 23 -0.47 -10.26 9.33
N ASN A 24 -1.01 -9.05 9.46
CA ASN A 24 -1.94 -8.67 10.52
C ASN A 24 -3.42 -8.77 10.09
N LEU A 25 -3.69 -9.08 8.82
CA LEU A 25 -5.03 -9.12 8.26
C LEU A 25 -5.75 -10.40 8.70
N LYS A 26 -6.91 -10.25 9.35
CA LYS A 26 -7.80 -11.38 9.61
C LYS A 26 -8.52 -11.77 8.31
N ILE A 27 -8.67 -13.07 8.06
CA ILE A 27 -9.17 -13.64 6.79
C ILE A 27 -10.59 -13.15 6.41
N ASP A 28 -11.39 -12.72 7.39
CA ASP A 28 -12.75 -12.21 7.18
C ASP A 28 -12.80 -10.78 6.59
N ASP A 29 -11.70 -10.03 6.70
CA ASP A 29 -11.62 -8.60 6.39
C ASP A 29 -11.27 -8.33 4.92
N LYS A 30 -11.92 -9.05 3.97
CA LYS A 30 -11.67 -8.91 2.52
C LYS A 30 -11.87 -7.47 2.02
N SER A 31 -12.72 -6.69 2.69
CA SER A 31 -12.94 -5.28 2.38
C SER A 31 -11.68 -4.44 2.60
N LYS A 32 -10.91 -4.70 3.66
CA LYS A 32 -9.66 -3.98 3.98
C LYS A 32 -8.54 -4.26 3.00
N LEU A 33 -8.59 -5.37 2.26
CA LEU A 33 -7.61 -5.64 1.22
C LEU A 33 -7.60 -4.53 0.16
N LYS A 34 -8.77 -3.95 -0.14
CA LYS A 34 -8.89 -2.84 -1.10
C LYS A 34 -8.17 -1.59 -0.60
N ASP A 35 -8.16 -1.35 0.71
CA ASP A 35 -7.48 -0.21 1.32
C ASP A 35 -5.95 -0.34 1.30
N LEU A 36 -5.44 -1.56 1.16
CA LEU A 36 -4.01 -1.86 1.07
C LEU A 36 -3.48 -1.81 -0.36
N MET A 37 -4.35 -1.76 -1.37
CA MET A 37 -3.95 -1.76 -2.78
C MET A 37 -3.19 -0.49 -3.17
N PRO A 38 -2.31 -0.54 -4.19
CA PRO A 38 -1.43 0.58 -4.52
C PRO A 38 -2.17 1.81 -5.06
N TRP A 39 -3.43 1.65 -5.48
CA TRP A 39 -4.32 2.73 -5.92
C TRP A 39 -5.29 3.20 -4.81
N SER A 40 -5.17 2.66 -3.60
CA SER A 40 -6.03 3.03 -2.49
C SER A 40 -5.76 4.46 -2.04
N LYS A 41 -6.85 5.22 -1.84
CA LYS A 41 -6.79 6.58 -1.27
C LYS A 41 -6.49 6.58 0.23
N SER A 42 -6.63 5.43 0.89
CA SER A 42 -6.40 5.29 2.33
C SER A 42 -4.92 5.01 2.66
N LEU A 43 -4.04 4.95 1.65
CA LEU A 43 -2.61 4.74 1.87
C LEU A 43 -1.96 5.94 2.58
N PRO A 44 -1.10 5.70 3.57
CA PRO A 44 -0.36 6.77 4.25
C PRO A 44 0.49 7.60 3.27
N ASP A 45 0.51 8.92 3.46
CA ASP A 45 1.31 9.84 2.63
C ASP A 45 2.82 9.58 2.70
N ASN A 46 3.31 9.02 3.80
CA ASN A 46 4.72 8.64 3.94
C ASN A 46 5.17 7.49 3.01
N LEU A 47 4.23 6.82 2.34
CA LEU A 47 4.50 5.82 1.30
C LEU A 47 4.58 6.44 -0.09
N LYS A 48 4.06 7.66 -0.28
CA LYS A 48 4.06 8.35 -1.57
C LYS A 48 5.41 9.00 -1.82
N ILE A 49 5.83 9.01 -3.08
CA ILE A 49 7.03 9.72 -3.50
C ILE A 49 6.80 11.21 -3.22
N PRO A 50 7.69 11.88 -2.46
CA PRO A 50 7.55 13.30 -2.19
C PRO A 50 7.56 14.05 -3.51
N THR A 51 6.49 14.83 -3.74
CA THR A 51 6.44 15.79 -4.84
C THR A 51 7.13 17.05 -4.34
N LYS A 52 8.22 17.42 -5.02
CA LYS A 52 9.04 18.58 -4.72
C LYS A 52 8.38 19.86 -5.20
#